data_AF-A0A9E5KPH5-F1
#
_entry.id   AF-A0A9E5KPH5-F1
#
_cell.length_a   1.000
_cell.length_b   1.000
_cell.length_c   1.000
_cell.angle_alpha   90.00
_cell.angle_beta   90.00
_cell.angle_gamma   90.00
#
_symmetry.space_group_name_H-M   'P 1'
#
loop_
_entity.id
_entity.type
_entity.pdbx_description
1 polymer ?
#
loop_
_entity_poly.entity_id
_entity_poly.type
_entity_poly.pdbx_seq_one_letter_code
_entity_poly.pdbx_strand_id
1 'polypeptide(L)' 'MAFTMDTIVADILANPDACAVMDEIIPGTTKNPMMKMAKGFTLAKIAKTPAAKIPEAKIQEFLDACAAKGIG' A
#
# COMPACT_ATOMS: atom_id res chain seq x y z
N MET A 1 -11.24 -7.93 -5.62
CA MET A 1 -11.87 -6.98 -4.70
C MET A 1 -11.06 -5.68 -4.72
N ALA A 2 -11.60 -4.57 -5.22
CA ALA A 2 -10.81 -3.33 -5.32
C ALA A 2 -10.15 -2.98 -3.97
N PHE A 3 -8.86 -2.65 -3.99
CA PHE A 3 -8.19 -2.17 -2.78
C PHE A 3 -8.84 -0.87 -2.32
N THR A 4 -8.95 -0.70 -1.01
CA THR A 4 -9.52 0.49 -0.36
C THR A 4 -8.72 0.86 0.88
N MET A 5 -9.08 1.96 1.52
CA MET A 5 -8.47 2.40 2.77
C MET A 5 -8.61 1.36 3.90
N ASP A 6 -9.59 0.46 3.82
CA ASP A 6 -9.81 -0.61 4.79
C ASP A 6 -9.03 -1.89 4.45
N THR A 7 -8.41 -1.97 3.27
CA THR A 7 -7.56 -3.10 2.89
C THR A 7 -6.34 -3.19 3.80
N ILE A 8 -6.03 -4.42 4.22
CA ILE A 8 -4.86 -4.72 5.02
C ILE A 8 -3.62 -4.72 4.12
N VAL A 9 -2.54 -4.09 4.60
CA VAL A 9 -1.26 -4.04 3.89
C VAL A 9 -0.71 -5.44 3.59
N ALA A 10 -0.96 -6.43 4.45
CA ALA A 10 -0.61 -7.83 4.17
C ALA A 10 -1.21 -8.34 2.86
N ASP A 11 -2.46 -8.02 2.54
CA ASP A 11 -3.11 -8.45 1.30
C ASP A 11 -2.46 -7.78 0.09
N ILE A 12 -2.10 -6.49 0.22
CA ILE A 12 -1.36 -5.75 -0.82
C ILE A 12 0.01 -6.40 -1.04
N LEU A 13 0.73 -6.72 0.04
CA LEU A 13 2.05 -7.35 -0.03
C LEU A 13 2.02 -8.81 -0.46
N ALA A 14 0.86 -9.47 -0.37
CA ALA A 14 0.65 -10.80 -0.93
C ALA A 14 0.44 -10.76 -2.46
N ASN A 15 0.08 -9.59 -3.01
CA ASN A 15 -0.13 -9.39 -4.44
C ASN A 15 1.12 -8.79 -5.10
N PRO A 16 1.81 -9.53 -5.98
CA PRO A 16 3.02 -9.05 -6.64
C PRO A 16 2.76 -7.83 -7.55
N ASP A 17 1.60 -7.75 -8.20
CA ASP A 17 1.23 -6.61 -9.05
C ASP A 17 1.02 -5.34 -8.20
N ALA A 18 0.38 -5.48 -7.04
CA ALA A 18 0.20 -4.39 -6.10
C ALA A 18 1.55 -3.94 -5.52
N CYS A 19 2.44 -4.88 -5.20
CA CYS A 19 3.81 -4.57 -4.81
C CYS A 19 4.55 -3.77 -5.88
N ALA A 20 4.41 -4.12 -7.16
CA ALA A 20 5.03 -3.39 -8.25
C ALA A 20 4.52 -1.94 -8.33
N VAL A 21 3.20 -1.74 -8.27
CA VAL A 21 2.60 -0.39 -8.25
C VAL A 21 3.08 0.42 -7.03
N MET A 22 3.17 -0.22 -5.87
CA MET A 22 3.61 0.45 -4.64
C MET A 22 5.11 0.81 -4.68
N ASP A 23 5.95 -0.02 -5.31
CA ASP A 23 7.36 0.30 -5.57
C ASP A 23 7.54 1.37 -6.66
N GLU A 24 6.65 1.46 -7.66
CA GLU A 24 6.67 2.57 -8.63
C GLU A 24 6.39 3.91 -7.94
N ILE A 25 5.44 3.93 -7.01
CA ILE A 25 4.99 5.15 -6.34
C ILE A 25 5.95 5.58 -5.22
N ILE A 26 6.44 4.62 -4.44
CA ILE A 26 7.46 4.81 -3.40
C ILE A 26 8.51 3.68 -3.50
N PRO A 27 9.62 3.92 -4.20
CA PRO A 27 10.64 2.90 -4.41
C PRO A 27 11.25 2.41 -3.09
N GLY A 28 11.33 1.10 -2.95
CA GLY A 28 11.86 0.43 -1.76
C GLY A 28 10.84 0.21 -0.65
N THR A 29 9.56 0.56 -0.86
CA THR A 29 8.52 0.42 0.17
C THR A 29 8.28 -1.04 0.51
N THR A 30 8.09 -1.90 -0.49
CA THR A 30 7.84 -3.33 -0.31
C THR A 30 9.01 -4.05 0.40
N LYS A 31 10.23 -3.54 0.21
CA LYS A 31 11.48 -4.06 0.79
C LYS A 31 11.84 -3.44 2.13
N ASN A 32 11.13 -2.39 2.56
CA ASN A 32 11.41 -1.69 3.80
C ASN A 32 10.95 -2.53 5.02
N PRO A 33 11.78 -2.69 6.08
CA PRO A 33 11.37 -3.33 7.33
C PRO A 33 10.08 -2.74 7.92
N MET A 34 9.84 -1.44 7.74
CA MET A 34 8.60 -0.79 8.17
C MET A 34 7.36 -1.40 7.51
N MET A 35 7.44 -1.84 6.25
CA MET A 35 6.30 -2.48 5.58
C MET A 35 6.00 -3.88 6.11
N LYS A 36 7.00 -4.62 6.62
CA LYS A 36 6.74 -5.88 7.32
C LYS A 36 5.95 -5.65 8.61
N MET A 37 6.18 -4.54 9.29
CA MET A 37 5.43 -4.15 10.49
C MET A 37 4.04 -3.59 10.14
N ALA A 38 3.95 -2.89 9.00
CA ALA A 38 2.72 -2.37 8.42
C ALA A 38 1.72 -3.46 8.02
N LYS A 39 2.17 -4.70 7.77
CA LYS A 39 1.32 -5.83 7.33
C LYS A 39 0.06 -6.04 8.15
N GLY A 40 0.10 -5.80 9.47
CA GLY A 40 -1.07 -5.94 10.35
C GLY A 40 -2.01 -4.73 10.37
N PHE A 41 -1.72 -3.68 9.62
CA PHE A 41 -2.47 -2.43 9.60
C PHE A 41 -3.21 -2.25 8.27
N THR A 42 -4.32 -1.50 8.33
CA THR A 42 -5.04 -1.06 7.14
C THR A 42 -4.35 0.17 6.53
N LEU A 43 -4.58 0.40 5.23
CA LEU A 43 -4.06 1.59 4.55
C LEU A 43 -4.47 2.90 5.25
N ALA A 44 -5.71 3.01 5.75
CA ALA A 44 -6.17 4.15 6.54
C ALA A 44 -5.31 4.39 7.79
N LYS A 45 -4.89 3.31 8.45
CA LYS A 45 -4.05 3.40 9.64
C LYS A 45 -2.61 3.76 9.28
N ILE A 46 -2.10 3.26 8.16
CA ILE A 46 -0.80 3.64 7.62
C ILE A 46 -0.75 5.13 7.29
N ALA A 47 -1.77 5.66 6.62
CA ALA A 47 -1.91 7.09 6.31
C ALA A 47 -1.81 7.96 7.57
N LYS A 48 -2.41 7.50 8.67
CA LYS A 48 -2.42 8.17 9.98
C LYS A 48 -1.18 7.89 10.82
N THR A 49 -0.32 6.96 10.41
CA THR A 49 0.86 6.55 11.17
C THR A 49 2.09 7.27 10.61
N PRO A 50 2.61 8.30 11.30
CA PRO A 50 3.77 9.05 10.81
C PRO A 50 5.03 8.18 10.67
N ALA A 51 5.12 7.08 11.46
CA ALA A 51 6.20 6.12 11.37
C ALA A 51 6.25 5.37 10.02
N ALA A 52 5.12 5.24 9.32
CA ALA A 52 5.12 4.57 8.02
C ALA A 52 5.80 5.41 6.92
N LYS A 53 5.90 6.74 7.11
CA LYS A 53 6.41 7.69 6.10
C LYS A 53 5.69 7.59 4.74
N ILE A 54 4.48 7.04 4.72
CA ILE A 54 3.64 6.96 3.53
C ILE A 54 2.53 8.00 3.71
N PRO A 55 2.54 9.11 2.96
CA PRO A 55 1.46 10.09 3.01
C PRO A 55 0.19 9.54 2.37
N GLU A 56 -0.96 10.02 2.83
CA GLU A 56 -2.28 9.63 2.32
C GLU A 56 -2.40 9.80 0.79
N ALA A 57 -1.80 10.86 0.24
CA ALA A 57 -1.75 11.08 -1.21
C ALA A 57 -1.12 9.92 -1.98
N LYS A 58 -0.06 9.30 -1.43
CA LYS A 58 0.62 8.16 -2.06
C LYS A 58 -0.21 6.87 -1.97
N ILE A 59 -0.99 6.74 -0.90
CA ILE A 59 -1.94 5.63 -0.75
C ILE A 59 -3.06 5.78 -1.76
N GLN A 60 -3.62 6.99 -1.91
CA GLN A 60 -4.65 7.25 -2.90
C GLN A 60 -4.13 6.99 -4.32
N GLU A 61 -2.92 7.47 -4.65
CA GLU A 61 -2.26 7.20 -5.93
C GLU A 61 -2.10 5.69 -6.18
N PHE A 62 -1.76 4.91 -5.14
CA PHE A 62 -1.69 3.46 -5.22
C PHE A 62 -3.06 2.81 -5.47
N LEU A 63 -4.10 3.25 -4.77
CA LEU A 63 -5.46 2.75 -4.94
C LEU A 63 -5.99 3.04 -6.34
N ASP A 64 -5.78 4.25 -6.84
CA ASP A 64 -6.20 4.68 -8.17
C ASP A 64 -5.45 3.90 -9.26
N ALA A 65 -4.13 3.70 -9.09
CA ALA A 65 -3.34 2.90 -10.01
C ALA A 65 -3.74 1.41 -10.01
N CYS A 66 -4.06 0.86 -8.84
CA CYS A 66 -4.57 -0.51 -8.74
C CYS A 66 -5.95 -0.63 -9.41
N ALA A 67 -6.86 0.30 -9.15
CA ALA A 67 -8.17 0.34 -9.80
C ALA A 67 -8.06 0.47 -11.32
N ALA A 68 -7.19 1.35 -11.81
CA ALA A 68 -6.94 1.54 -13.24
C ALA A 68 -6.35 0.29 -13.91
N LYS A 69 -5.52 -0.47 -13.19
CA LYS A 69 -4.92 -1.74 -13.65
C LYS A 69 -5.82 -2.96 -13.39
N GLY A 70 -6.96 -2.79 -12.73
CA GLY A 70 -7.85 -3.89 -12.34
C GLY A 70 -7.26 -4.82 -11.26
N ILE A 71 -6.31 -4.31 -10.47
CA ILE A 71 -5.65 -5.05 -9.39
C ILE A 71 -6.52 -4.93 -8.14
N GLY A 72 -7.02 -6.06 -7.66
CA GLY A 72 -7.77 -6.18 -6.42
C GLY A 72 -8.47 -7.50 -6.28
#